data_AF-A0A6N4WAF6-F1
#
_entry.id   AF-A0A6N4WAF6-F1
#
_cell.length_a   1.000
_cell.length_b   1.000
_cell.length_c   1.000
_cell.angle_alpha   90.00
_cell.angle_beta   90.00
_cell.angle_gamma   90.00
#
_symmetry.space_group_name_H-M   'P 1'
#
loop_
_entity.id
_entity.type
_entity.pdbx_description
1 polymer ?
#
loop_
_entity_poly.entity_id
_entity_poly.type
_entity_poly.pdbx_seq_one_letter_code
_entity_poly.pdbx_strand_id
1 'polypeptide(L)'
;MLVMLIGRITAALSVLALALVGCASTVADRSAQAHSFTASLRALPGVLAAQDDVAHNEAQGMVFFRIAVDVAANITADQVDRITGAYLRNVDASRYPGYRLELDLRQGWNLFAVDSGQLPITNPDQVLSQSKDWIALRDQFPGATVRVRATITHPGGQTPDRDTGHSNVATLDLATGTDYTAVAAAARTLSERFPWLAQLDWTINAAKEHPAEIKSSRRFPSAAELAVFTRLNADQTIPHIDRLRINSPIAAPVWFAEQTTQSRDVTVALQLARAHLPVAAGLPAPVLYTASDELSGHIGGRGFARGPVAVTIGGCTPHDPLVYLPIPEERQLIKRYETCAA
;
A
#
# COMPACT_ATOMS: atom_id res chain seq x y z
N MET A 1 -19.26 -44.31 -54.00
CA MET A 1 -19.78 -43.86 -52.69
C MET A 1 -18.70 -43.40 -51.70
N LEU A 2 -17.39 -43.71 -51.93
CA LEU A 2 -16.30 -43.32 -51.04
C LEU A 2 -15.74 -41.89 -51.31
N VAL A 3 -15.80 -41.41 -52.55
CA VAL A 3 -15.22 -40.10 -52.97
C VAL A 3 -16.07 -38.89 -52.52
N MET A 4 -17.38 -39.05 -52.34
CA MET A 4 -18.27 -37.97 -51.88
C MET A 4 -18.21 -37.72 -50.35
N LEU A 5 -17.79 -38.72 -49.57
CA LEU A 5 -17.70 -38.61 -48.11
C LEU A 5 -16.44 -37.85 -47.68
N ILE A 6 -15.33 -38.05 -48.40
CA ILE A 6 -14.04 -37.40 -48.12
C ILE A 6 -14.13 -35.88 -48.37
N GLY A 7 -14.75 -35.45 -49.47
CA GLY A 7 -14.93 -34.02 -49.78
C GLY A 7 -15.77 -33.25 -48.76
N ARG A 8 -16.79 -33.89 -48.17
CA ARG A 8 -17.66 -33.29 -47.13
C ARG A 8 -16.99 -33.17 -45.77
N ILE A 9 -16.08 -34.08 -45.43
CA ILE A 9 -15.31 -34.04 -44.17
C ILE A 9 -14.21 -32.97 -44.24
N THR A 10 -13.51 -32.81 -45.37
CA THR A 10 -12.55 -31.71 -45.54
C THR A 10 -13.19 -30.33 -45.56
N ALA A 11 -14.38 -30.16 -46.16
CA ALA A 11 -15.09 -28.88 -46.14
C ALA A 11 -15.59 -28.51 -44.72
N ALA A 12 -16.05 -29.49 -43.95
CA ALA A 12 -16.50 -29.28 -42.56
C ALA A 12 -15.34 -28.94 -41.61
N LEU A 13 -14.15 -29.54 -41.79
CA LEU A 13 -12.96 -29.20 -41.01
C LEU A 13 -12.39 -27.81 -41.36
N SER A 14 -12.43 -27.38 -42.62
CA SER A 14 -12.01 -26.03 -43.00
C SER A 14 -12.92 -24.94 -42.45
N VAL A 15 -14.24 -25.18 -42.40
CA VAL A 15 -15.22 -24.24 -41.81
C VAL A 15 -15.10 -24.19 -40.29
N LEU A 16 -14.77 -25.30 -39.61
CA LEU A 16 -14.54 -25.32 -38.17
C LEU A 16 -13.21 -24.64 -37.77
N ALA A 17 -12.17 -24.77 -38.60
CA ALA A 17 -10.90 -24.07 -38.41
C ALA A 17 -11.03 -22.55 -38.65
N LEU A 18 -11.84 -22.12 -39.62
CA LEU A 18 -12.15 -20.69 -39.85
C LEU A 18 -13.09 -20.10 -38.78
N ALA A 19 -13.98 -20.91 -38.18
CA ALA A 19 -14.84 -20.47 -37.08
C ALA A 19 -14.08 -20.33 -35.73
N LEU A 20 -12.98 -21.07 -35.54
CA LEU A 20 -12.14 -21.00 -34.33
C LEU A 20 -11.09 -19.86 -34.38
N VAL A 21 -10.77 -19.34 -35.56
CA VAL A 21 -9.87 -18.17 -35.71
C VAL A 21 -10.63 -16.84 -35.51
N GLY A 22 -11.97 -16.86 -35.55
CA GLY A 22 -12.83 -15.67 -35.47
C GLY A 22 -13.18 -15.15 -34.07
N CYS A 23 -12.70 -15.76 -32.98
CA CYS A 23 -13.08 -15.39 -31.60
C CYS A 23 -11.89 -15.16 -30.65
N ALA A 24 -10.68 -14.96 -31.16
CA ALA A 24 -9.63 -14.31 -30.37
C ALA A 24 -9.71 -12.81 -30.66
N SER A 25 -10.34 -12.04 -29.79
CA SER A 25 -10.25 -10.58 -29.86
C SER A 25 -8.80 -10.19 -29.56
N THR A 26 -7.95 -10.12 -30.58
CA THR A 26 -6.57 -9.65 -30.45
C THR A 26 -6.61 -8.19 -30.02
N VAL A 27 -5.81 -7.86 -29.00
CA VAL A 27 -5.62 -6.47 -28.59
C VAL A 27 -4.97 -5.72 -29.76
N ALA A 28 -5.44 -4.52 -30.08
CA ALA A 28 -4.79 -3.73 -31.13
C ALA A 28 -3.42 -3.21 -30.64
N ASP A 29 -2.41 -3.23 -31.51
CA ASP A 29 -1.15 -2.53 -31.23
C ASP A 29 -1.40 -1.01 -31.15
N ARG A 30 -1.05 -0.41 -30.00
CA ARG A 30 -1.22 1.01 -29.69
C ARG A 30 0.10 1.74 -29.48
N SER A 31 1.23 1.13 -29.85
CA SER A 31 2.56 1.66 -29.56
C SER A 31 2.80 3.05 -30.17
N ALA A 32 2.40 3.26 -31.43
CA ALA A 32 2.54 4.56 -32.07
C ALA A 32 1.70 5.66 -31.39
N GLN A 33 0.48 5.32 -30.94
CA GLN A 33 -0.39 6.24 -30.21
C GLN A 33 0.19 6.58 -28.84
N ALA A 34 0.71 5.58 -28.12
CA ALA A 34 1.39 5.74 -26.84
C ALA A 34 2.60 6.68 -26.95
N HIS A 35 3.50 6.44 -27.91
CA HIS A 35 4.67 7.29 -28.15
C HIS A 35 4.27 8.74 -28.49
N SER A 36 3.27 8.92 -29.34
CA SER A 36 2.75 10.25 -29.71
C SER A 36 2.16 10.99 -28.51
N PHE A 37 1.40 10.29 -27.67
CA PHE A 37 0.85 10.87 -26.44
C PHE A 37 1.97 11.27 -25.47
N THR A 38 2.96 10.41 -25.23
CA THR A 38 4.12 10.72 -24.38
C THR A 38 4.88 11.95 -24.89
N ALA A 39 5.04 12.10 -26.20
CA ALA A 39 5.64 13.30 -26.79
C ALA A 39 4.81 14.57 -26.51
N SER A 40 3.48 14.47 -26.50
CA SER A 40 2.59 15.59 -26.15
C SER A 40 2.73 16.02 -24.69
N LEU A 41 2.96 15.08 -23.77
CA LEU A 41 3.19 15.39 -22.36
C LEU A 41 4.48 16.18 -22.14
N ARG A 42 5.54 15.92 -22.95
CA ARG A 42 6.81 16.69 -22.87
C ARG A 42 6.62 18.18 -23.13
N ALA A 43 5.60 18.55 -23.89
CA ALA A 43 5.31 19.95 -24.21
C ALA A 43 4.53 20.68 -23.09
N LEU A 44 4.07 19.96 -22.06
CA LEU A 44 3.30 20.58 -20.97
C LEU A 44 4.21 21.38 -20.02
N PRO A 45 3.77 22.55 -19.54
CA PRO A 45 4.53 23.33 -18.57
C PRO A 45 4.83 22.55 -17.29
N GLY A 46 6.08 22.63 -16.82
CA GLY A 46 6.55 21.94 -15.61
C GLY A 46 7.06 20.52 -15.85
N VAL A 47 6.90 19.96 -17.05
CA VAL A 47 7.52 18.68 -17.43
C VAL A 47 8.97 18.91 -17.85
N LEU A 48 9.90 18.15 -17.26
CA LEU A 48 11.31 18.13 -17.61
C LEU A 48 11.63 17.01 -18.60
N ALA A 49 11.03 15.84 -18.38
CA ALA A 49 11.15 14.69 -19.27
C ALA A 49 9.88 13.84 -19.19
N ALA A 50 9.56 13.15 -20.28
CA ALA A 50 8.55 12.09 -20.28
C ALA A 50 9.05 10.92 -21.11
N GLN A 51 8.90 9.71 -20.59
CA GLN A 51 9.34 8.47 -21.20
C GLN A 51 8.23 7.45 -21.08
N ASP A 52 8.13 6.57 -22.06
CA ASP A 52 7.18 5.49 -22.07
C ASP A 52 7.83 4.13 -22.26
N ASP A 53 7.18 3.13 -21.66
CA ASP A 53 7.46 1.72 -21.83
C ASP A 53 6.17 1.05 -22.31
N VAL A 54 6.21 0.54 -23.53
CA VAL A 54 5.05 -0.06 -24.22
C VAL A 54 5.42 -1.46 -24.66
N ALA A 55 4.57 -2.42 -24.30
CA ALA A 55 4.66 -3.78 -24.80
C ALA A 55 3.32 -4.22 -25.36
N HIS A 56 3.38 -4.92 -26.50
CA HIS A 56 2.25 -5.57 -27.14
C HIS A 56 2.65 -7.01 -27.52
N ASN A 57 2.72 -7.88 -26.51
CA ASN A 57 2.98 -9.31 -26.66
C ASN A 57 1.94 -10.11 -25.88
N GLU A 58 0.83 -10.42 -26.54
CA GLU A 58 -0.28 -11.19 -25.97
C GLU A 58 0.13 -12.61 -25.56
N ALA A 59 0.98 -13.27 -26.36
CA ALA A 59 1.45 -14.63 -26.09
C ALA A 59 2.19 -14.76 -24.76
N GLN A 60 2.81 -13.68 -24.30
CA GLN A 60 3.51 -13.60 -23.01
C GLN A 60 2.71 -12.85 -21.94
N GLY A 61 1.47 -12.46 -22.23
CA GLY A 61 0.63 -11.65 -21.32
C GLY A 61 1.20 -10.25 -21.05
N MET A 62 2.06 -9.73 -21.93
CA MET A 62 2.71 -8.44 -21.80
C MET A 62 2.04 -7.42 -22.73
N VAL A 63 0.90 -6.90 -22.30
CA VAL A 63 0.19 -5.82 -22.97
C VAL A 63 0.06 -4.66 -21.98
N PHE A 64 0.94 -3.66 -22.10
CA PHE A 64 0.96 -2.53 -21.19
C PHE A 64 1.48 -1.26 -21.86
N PHE A 65 1.10 -0.12 -21.28
CA PHE A 65 1.61 1.20 -21.59
C PHE A 65 1.84 1.94 -20.27
N ARG A 66 3.11 2.25 -20.01
CA ARG A 66 3.55 2.93 -18.79
C ARG A 66 4.22 4.24 -19.17
N ILE A 67 3.98 5.29 -18.39
CA ILE A 67 4.55 6.61 -18.61
C ILE A 67 5.24 7.07 -17.34
N ALA A 68 6.51 7.44 -17.44
CA ALA A 68 7.22 8.17 -16.40
C ALA A 68 7.39 9.62 -16.84
N VAL A 69 6.94 10.57 -16.01
CA VAL A 69 7.06 12.01 -16.25
C VAL A 69 7.86 12.63 -15.11
N ASP A 70 9.06 13.10 -15.42
CA ASP A 70 9.86 13.88 -14.49
C ASP A 70 9.42 15.34 -14.53
N VAL A 71 9.11 15.91 -13.38
CA VAL A 71 8.58 17.26 -13.25
C VAL A 71 9.54 18.19 -12.51
N ALA A 72 9.40 19.49 -12.78
CA ALA A 72 10.19 20.53 -12.15
C ALA A 72 9.98 20.56 -10.63
N ALA A 73 11.02 20.95 -9.88
CA ALA A 73 10.94 21.02 -8.42
C ALA A 73 9.82 21.95 -7.93
N ASN A 74 9.61 23.07 -8.64
CA ASN A 74 8.59 24.09 -8.37
C ASN A 74 7.29 23.88 -9.16
N ILE A 75 7.01 22.67 -9.64
CA ILE A 75 5.76 22.38 -10.34
C ILE A 75 4.55 22.72 -9.44
N THR A 76 3.52 23.34 -10.02
CA THR A 76 2.31 23.74 -9.28
C THR A 76 1.25 22.66 -9.31
N ALA A 77 0.28 22.74 -8.39
CA ALA A 77 -0.90 21.87 -8.38
C ALA A 77 -1.67 21.91 -9.72
N ASP A 78 -1.83 23.08 -10.34
CA ASP A 78 -2.50 23.23 -11.65
C ASP A 78 -1.69 22.63 -12.81
N GLN A 79 -0.36 22.58 -12.71
CA GLN A 79 0.47 21.90 -13.70
C GLN A 79 0.34 20.38 -13.57
N VAL A 80 0.39 19.85 -12.33
CA VAL A 80 0.18 18.42 -12.06
C VAL A 80 -1.23 17.97 -12.46
N ASP A 81 -2.26 18.76 -12.14
CA ASP A 81 -3.64 18.49 -12.55
C ASP A 81 -3.78 18.41 -14.07
N ARG A 82 -3.12 19.31 -14.81
CA ARG A 82 -3.13 19.29 -16.29
C ARG A 82 -2.47 18.04 -16.85
N ILE A 83 -1.32 17.62 -16.31
CA ILE A 83 -0.62 16.41 -16.75
C ILE A 83 -1.49 15.17 -16.45
N THR A 84 -1.98 15.06 -15.23
CA THR A 84 -2.83 13.94 -14.78
C THR A 84 -4.14 13.88 -15.57
N GLY A 85 -4.78 15.02 -15.81
CA GLY A 85 -6.01 15.10 -16.61
C GLY A 85 -5.78 14.78 -18.08
N ALA A 86 -4.63 15.17 -18.65
CA ALA A 86 -4.25 14.75 -19.99
C ALA A 86 -4.09 13.23 -20.08
N TYR A 87 -3.44 12.62 -19.08
CA TYR A 87 -3.35 11.17 -18.95
C TYR A 87 -4.73 10.52 -18.86
N LEU A 88 -5.57 10.90 -17.90
CA LEU A 88 -6.90 10.30 -17.69
C LEU A 88 -7.79 10.39 -18.95
N ARG A 89 -7.77 11.51 -19.67
CA ARG A 89 -8.49 11.65 -20.95
C ARG A 89 -7.91 10.76 -22.05
N ASN A 90 -6.60 10.52 -22.04
CA ASN A 90 -5.94 9.66 -23.03
C ASN A 90 -6.14 8.17 -22.72
N VAL A 91 -6.20 7.78 -21.44
CA VAL A 91 -6.39 6.38 -21.03
C VAL A 91 -7.85 5.98 -20.82
N ASP A 92 -8.78 6.83 -21.24
CA ASP A 92 -10.20 6.47 -21.29
C ASP A 92 -10.40 5.13 -22.02
N ALA A 93 -11.39 4.36 -21.56
CA ALA A 93 -11.64 2.95 -21.87
C ALA A 93 -11.62 2.62 -23.37
N SER A 94 -11.93 3.60 -24.22
CA SER A 94 -12.03 3.45 -25.67
C SER A 94 -10.68 3.47 -26.41
N ARG A 95 -9.59 3.93 -25.79
CA ARG A 95 -8.31 4.17 -26.49
C ARG A 95 -7.32 3.02 -26.38
N TYR A 96 -7.22 2.38 -25.21
CA TYR A 96 -6.26 1.31 -24.94
C TYR A 96 -6.94 0.04 -24.36
N PRO A 97 -7.97 -0.52 -25.03
CA PRO A 97 -8.66 -1.70 -24.51
C PRO A 97 -7.69 -2.87 -24.33
N GLY A 98 -7.70 -3.50 -23.16
CA GLY A 98 -6.84 -4.65 -22.82
C GLY A 98 -5.41 -4.32 -22.41
N TYR A 99 -4.99 -3.05 -22.46
CA TYR A 99 -3.70 -2.62 -21.93
C TYR A 99 -3.78 -2.40 -20.42
N ARG A 100 -2.71 -2.78 -19.72
CA ARG A 100 -2.41 -2.21 -18.39
C ARG A 100 -1.79 -0.83 -18.56
N LEU A 101 -2.28 0.16 -17.83
CA LEU A 101 -1.96 1.57 -18.01
C LEU A 101 -1.37 2.16 -16.72
N GLU A 102 -0.16 2.70 -16.74
CA GLU A 102 0.44 3.27 -15.53
C GLU A 102 0.99 4.68 -15.83
N LEU A 103 0.77 5.63 -14.92
CA LEU A 103 1.41 6.94 -14.91
C LEU A 103 2.21 7.10 -13.62
N ASP A 104 3.47 7.50 -13.75
CA ASP A 104 4.34 7.93 -12.66
C ASP A 104 4.75 9.40 -12.87
N LEU A 105 4.29 10.31 -12.01
CA LEU A 105 4.80 11.68 -11.91
C LEU A 105 5.89 11.75 -10.85
N ARG A 106 7.11 12.16 -11.24
CA ARG A 106 8.31 12.07 -10.39
C ARG A 106 8.94 13.43 -10.18
N GLN A 107 9.23 13.75 -8.92
CA GLN A 107 10.06 14.90 -8.56
C GLN A 107 11.16 14.44 -7.60
N GLY A 108 12.34 14.15 -8.16
CA GLY A 108 13.40 13.47 -7.41
C GLY A 108 12.89 12.12 -6.88
N TRP A 109 12.88 11.95 -5.56
CA TRP A 109 12.39 10.73 -4.91
C TRP A 109 10.87 10.71 -4.68
N ASN A 110 10.18 11.85 -4.84
CA ASN A 110 8.73 11.97 -4.69
C ASN A 110 8.01 11.35 -5.89
N LEU A 111 6.85 10.75 -5.63
CA LEU A 111 6.04 10.07 -6.63
C LEU A 111 4.54 10.35 -6.44
N PHE A 112 3.84 10.71 -7.51
CA PHE A 112 2.40 10.50 -7.63
C PHE A 112 2.13 9.53 -8.77
N ALA A 113 1.48 8.42 -8.48
CA ALA A 113 1.21 7.38 -9.47
C ALA A 113 -0.27 7.13 -9.66
N VAL A 114 -0.65 6.80 -10.89
CA VAL A 114 -1.99 6.31 -11.26
C VAL A 114 -1.80 4.95 -11.91
N ASP A 115 -1.91 3.90 -11.11
CA ASP A 115 -1.83 2.52 -11.54
C ASP A 115 -3.21 2.07 -12.00
N SER A 116 -3.43 1.99 -13.30
CA SER A 116 -4.64 1.41 -13.89
C SER A 116 -4.30 0.02 -14.38
N GLY A 117 -4.98 -0.99 -13.84
CA GLY A 117 -4.98 -2.32 -14.42
C GLY A 117 -5.53 -2.32 -15.86
N GLN A 118 -6.04 -3.47 -16.29
CA GLN A 118 -6.65 -3.58 -17.62
C GLN A 118 -8.07 -3.00 -17.70
N LEU A 119 -8.65 -2.63 -16.55
CA LEU A 119 -10.00 -2.12 -16.45
C LEU A 119 -10.02 -0.58 -16.47
N PRO A 120 -11.09 0.04 -17.00
CA PRO A 120 -11.23 1.49 -17.00
C PRO A 120 -11.31 2.10 -15.59
N ILE A 121 -10.74 3.29 -15.41
CA ILE A 121 -10.92 4.10 -14.19
C ILE A 121 -12.30 4.77 -14.23
N THR A 122 -13.08 4.67 -13.15
CA THR A 122 -14.43 5.26 -13.03
C THR A 122 -14.52 6.45 -12.06
N ASN A 123 -13.42 6.81 -11.39
CA ASN A 123 -13.33 7.92 -10.43
C ASN A 123 -12.27 8.99 -10.80
N PRO A 124 -12.23 9.50 -12.04
CA PRO A 124 -11.16 10.41 -12.48
C PRO A 124 -11.05 11.70 -11.64
N ASP A 125 -12.17 12.24 -11.14
CA ASP A 125 -12.17 13.46 -10.31
C ASP A 125 -11.43 13.26 -8.98
N GLN A 126 -11.53 12.07 -8.38
CA GLN A 126 -10.79 11.74 -7.17
C GLN A 126 -9.29 11.64 -7.44
N VAL A 127 -8.91 11.01 -8.55
CA VAL A 127 -7.50 10.90 -8.97
C VAL A 127 -6.90 12.30 -9.21
N LEU A 128 -7.64 13.20 -9.86
CA LEU A 128 -7.23 14.59 -10.05
C LEU A 128 -7.07 15.33 -8.72
N SER A 129 -8.03 15.19 -7.80
CA SER A 129 -7.91 15.79 -6.46
C SER A 129 -6.66 15.30 -5.72
N GLN A 130 -6.40 13.99 -5.73
CA GLN A 130 -5.23 13.41 -5.08
C GLN A 130 -3.90 13.87 -5.71
N SER A 131 -3.90 14.20 -7.00
CA SER A 131 -2.71 14.76 -7.67
C SER A 131 -2.35 16.16 -7.12
N LYS A 132 -3.35 16.96 -6.74
CA LYS A 132 -3.16 18.25 -6.07
C LYS A 132 -2.76 18.07 -4.61
N ASP A 133 -3.38 17.11 -3.93
CA ASP A 133 -3.01 16.75 -2.56
C ASP A 133 -1.54 16.33 -2.46
N TRP A 134 -1.01 15.63 -3.47
CA TRP A 134 0.42 15.29 -3.51
C TRP A 134 1.33 16.53 -3.49
N ILE A 135 0.97 17.60 -4.19
CA ILE A 135 1.70 18.88 -4.11
C ILE A 135 1.57 19.51 -2.73
N ALA A 136 0.35 19.57 -2.18
CA ALA A 136 0.12 20.13 -0.84
C ALA A 136 0.88 19.35 0.25
N LEU A 137 0.99 18.03 0.12
CA LEU A 137 1.80 17.18 1.01
C LEU A 137 3.28 17.48 0.89
N ARG A 138 3.82 17.66 -0.33
CA ARG A 138 5.22 18.04 -0.55
C ARG A 138 5.54 19.40 0.08
N ASP A 139 4.62 20.36 -0.03
CA ASP A 139 4.76 21.68 0.60
C ASP A 139 4.70 21.59 2.13
N GLN A 140 3.85 20.71 2.67
CA GLN A 140 3.75 20.48 4.11
C GLN A 140 4.98 19.75 4.70
N PHE A 141 5.64 18.90 3.90
CA PHE A 141 6.76 18.06 4.33
C PHE A 141 7.98 18.23 3.41
N PRO A 142 8.61 19.43 3.36
CA PRO A 142 9.60 19.79 2.33
C PRO A 142 10.92 18.99 2.38
N GLY A 143 11.22 18.31 3.49
CA GLY A 143 12.38 17.42 3.63
C GLY A 143 12.06 15.93 3.53
N ALA A 144 10.78 15.57 3.45
CA ALA A 144 10.35 14.18 3.37
C ALA A 144 10.22 13.74 1.91
N THR A 145 10.25 12.43 1.70
CA THR A 145 9.83 11.84 0.43
C THR A 145 8.36 11.43 0.53
N VAL A 146 7.53 12.04 -0.31
CA VAL A 146 6.09 11.79 -0.43
C VAL A 146 5.82 10.92 -1.65
N ARG A 147 5.29 9.72 -1.42
CA ARG A 147 4.81 8.83 -2.48
C ARG A 147 3.33 8.56 -2.30
N VAL A 148 2.53 8.81 -3.34
CA VAL A 148 1.09 8.58 -3.34
C VAL A 148 0.75 7.76 -4.59
N ARG A 149 0.11 6.62 -4.41
CA ARG A 149 -0.54 5.84 -5.46
C ARG A 149 -2.03 6.10 -5.35
N ALA A 150 -2.60 6.69 -6.39
CA ALA A 150 -3.98 7.16 -6.39
C ALA A 150 -4.97 6.03 -6.08
N THR A 151 -6.10 6.41 -5.50
CA THR A 151 -7.25 5.52 -5.37
C THR A 151 -7.90 5.41 -6.74
N ILE A 152 -7.93 4.21 -7.31
CA ILE A 152 -8.64 3.90 -8.56
C ILE A 152 -9.83 3.00 -8.27
N THR A 153 -10.92 3.23 -9.01
CA THR A 153 -12.11 2.35 -8.99
C THR A 153 -12.42 1.89 -10.40
N HIS A 154 -12.95 0.68 -10.51
CA HIS A 154 -13.35 0.07 -11.77
C HIS A 154 -14.87 -0.20 -11.83
N PRO A 155 -15.44 -0.45 -13.03
CA PRO A 155 -16.86 -0.75 -13.17
C PRO A 155 -17.31 -1.90 -12.28
N GLY A 156 -18.40 -1.70 -11.54
CA GLY A 156 -18.95 -2.70 -10.62
C GLY A 156 -18.12 -2.93 -9.34
N GLY A 157 -17.15 -2.05 -9.03
CA GLY A 157 -16.31 -2.18 -7.83
C GLY A 157 -15.25 -3.28 -7.92
N GLN A 158 -14.95 -3.73 -9.14
CA GLN A 158 -13.94 -4.76 -9.37
C GLN A 158 -12.56 -4.28 -8.89
N THR A 159 -11.85 -5.15 -8.18
CA THR A 159 -10.45 -4.95 -7.82
C THR A 159 -9.66 -6.16 -8.32
N PRO A 160 -9.20 -6.15 -9.58
CA PRO A 160 -8.30 -7.17 -10.10
C PRO A 160 -7.14 -7.44 -9.12
N ASP A 161 -6.71 -8.70 -9.01
CA ASP A 161 -5.63 -9.10 -8.08
C ASP A 161 -4.36 -8.26 -8.22
N ARG A 162 -4.12 -7.71 -9.41
CA ARG A 162 -2.94 -6.88 -9.71
C ARG A 162 -3.06 -5.43 -9.26
N ASP A 163 -4.26 -4.94 -8.94
CA ASP A 163 -4.48 -3.61 -8.36
C ASP A 163 -4.39 -3.65 -6.83
N THR A 164 -4.53 -4.85 -6.24
CA THR A 164 -4.40 -5.11 -4.81
C THR A 164 -2.98 -4.78 -4.34
N GLY A 165 -2.87 -3.81 -3.43
CA GLY A 165 -1.58 -3.35 -2.88
C GLY A 165 -0.78 -2.43 -3.80
N HIS A 166 -1.33 -2.10 -4.97
CA HIS A 166 -0.71 -1.21 -5.96
C HIS A 166 -1.49 0.09 -6.18
N SER A 167 -2.67 0.25 -5.58
CA SER A 167 -3.46 1.48 -5.58
C SER A 167 -3.91 1.82 -4.15
N ASN A 168 -4.37 3.06 -3.91
CA ASN A 168 -4.84 3.50 -2.60
C ASN A 168 -3.76 3.45 -1.49
N VAL A 169 -2.49 3.69 -1.83
CA VAL A 169 -1.36 3.62 -0.89
C VAL A 169 -0.63 4.97 -0.83
N ALA A 170 -0.23 5.39 0.36
CA ALA A 170 0.66 6.52 0.55
C ALA A 170 1.83 6.18 1.48
N THR A 171 2.99 6.77 1.19
CA THR A 171 4.19 6.64 2.01
C THR A 171 4.81 8.02 2.22
N LEU A 172 5.15 8.29 3.48
CA LEU A 172 5.90 9.46 3.90
C LEU A 172 7.18 8.99 4.59
N ASP A 173 8.31 9.08 3.88
CA ASP A 173 9.62 8.81 4.45
C ASP A 173 10.23 10.14 4.93
N LEU A 174 10.36 10.29 6.24
CA LEU A 174 10.88 11.52 6.84
C LEU A 174 12.39 11.69 6.61
N ALA A 175 12.86 12.93 6.74
CA ALA A 175 14.26 13.29 6.52
C ALA A 175 15.21 12.54 7.45
N THR A 176 16.49 12.48 7.09
CA THR A 176 17.53 11.86 7.93
C THR A 176 17.61 12.51 9.32
N GLY A 177 17.94 11.72 10.34
CA GLY A 177 18.01 12.19 11.73
C GLY A 177 16.66 12.40 12.42
N THR A 178 15.55 12.08 11.75
CA THR A 178 14.22 12.05 12.39
C THR A 178 14.00 10.75 13.16
N ASP A 179 13.20 10.82 14.23
CA ASP A 179 12.89 9.70 15.13
C ASP A 179 11.36 9.50 15.29
N TYR A 180 10.96 8.70 16.27
CA TYR A 180 9.56 8.41 16.59
C TYR A 180 8.72 9.64 16.90
N THR A 181 9.31 10.72 17.44
CA THR A 181 8.57 11.96 17.76
C THR A 181 8.14 12.68 16.48
N ALA A 182 9.02 12.70 15.47
CA ALA A 182 8.74 13.26 14.17
C ALA A 182 7.67 12.44 13.42
N VAL A 183 7.72 11.11 13.52
CA VAL A 183 6.69 10.22 12.97
C VAL A 183 5.32 10.49 13.58
N ALA A 184 5.23 10.60 14.91
CA ALA A 184 3.98 10.92 15.59
C ALA A 184 3.46 12.33 15.23
N ALA A 185 4.36 13.32 15.09
CA ALA A 185 4.01 14.67 14.68
C ALA A 185 3.50 14.73 13.22
N ALA A 186 4.10 13.96 12.32
CA ALA A 186 3.66 13.85 10.94
C ALA A 186 2.27 13.19 10.83
N ALA A 187 2.04 12.10 11.57
CA ALA A 187 0.72 11.45 11.65
C ALA A 187 -0.36 12.41 12.18
N ARG A 188 -0.04 13.20 13.21
CA ARG A 188 -0.93 14.25 13.73
C ARG A 188 -1.23 15.31 12.67
N THR A 189 -0.21 15.81 12.00
CA THR A 189 -0.35 16.84 10.95
C THR A 189 -1.21 16.33 9.79
N LEU A 190 -1.02 15.07 9.36
CA LEU A 190 -1.89 14.43 8.36
C LEU A 190 -3.34 14.35 8.85
N SER A 191 -3.57 13.95 10.09
CA SER A 191 -4.93 13.84 10.65
C SER A 191 -5.66 15.18 10.76
N GLU A 192 -4.93 16.26 11.06
CA GLU A 192 -5.50 17.60 11.28
C GLU A 192 -5.68 18.37 9.97
N ARG A 193 -4.74 18.25 9.03
CA ARG A 193 -4.69 19.07 7.81
C ARG A 193 -5.17 18.34 6.56
N PHE A 194 -5.08 17.02 6.52
CA PHE A 194 -5.46 16.19 5.39
C PHE A 194 -6.41 15.03 5.78
N PRO A 195 -7.46 15.26 6.59
CA PRO A 195 -8.30 14.18 7.10
C PRO A 195 -8.98 13.36 6.00
N TRP A 196 -9.24 13.94 4.82
CA TRP A 196 -9.83 13.23 3.69
C TRP A 196 -8.91 12.16 3.08
N LEU A 197 -7.60 12.25 3.30
CA LEU A 197 -6.62 11.25 2.84
C LEU A 197 -6.55 10.02 3.74
N ALA A 198 -7.30 9.97 4.85
CA ALA A 198 -7.30 8.84 5.77
C ALA A 198 -7.81 7.52 5.15
N GLN A 199 -8.44 7.60 3.98
CA GLN A 199 -8.90 6.44 3.22
C GLN A 199 -7.76 5.68 2.51
N LEU A 200 -6.60 6.31 2.35
CA LEU A 200 -5.40 5.66 1.83
C LEU A 200 -4.78 4.74 2.89
N ASP A 201 -4.08 3.71 2.44
CA ASP A 201 -3.20 2.91 3.27
C ASP A 201 -1.87 3.66 3.44
N TRP A 202 -1.70 4.28 4.60
CA TRP A 202 -0.53 5.09 4.92
C TRP A 202 0.58 4.27 5.55
N THR A 203 1.81 4.59 5.17
CA THR A 203 3.04 4.25 5.90
C THR A 203 3.82 5.54 6.17
N ILE A 204 4.17 5.80 7.42
CA ILE A 204 4.98 6.94 7.84
C ILE A 204 6.23 6.38 8.51
N ASN A 205 7.39 6.66 7.94
CA ASN A 205 8.67 6.13 8.39
C ASN A 205 9.57 7.24 8.93
N ALA A 206 10.22 6.99 10.07
CA ALA A 206 11.39 7.75 10.50
C ALA A 206 12.61 7.44 9.62
N ALA A 207 13.72 8.11 9.90
CA ALA A 207 15.00 7.79 9.30
C ALA A 207 15.52 6.42 9.75
N LYS A 208 16.41 5.81 8.96
CA LYS A 208 16.93 4.46 9.22
C LYS A 208 17.78 4.39 10.50
N GLU A 209 18.35 5.50 10.93
CA GLU A 209 19.19 5.59 12.13
C GLU A 209 18.37 5.49 13.42
N HIS A 210 17.12 5.94 13.38
CA HIS A 210 16.17 5.91 14.50
C HIS A 210 14.83 5.34 14.02
N PRO A 211 14.79 4.03 13.68
CA PRO A 211 13.64 3.45 13.02
C PRO A 211 12.41 3.50 13.92
N ALA A 212 11.32 4.00 13.34
CA ALA A 212 9.99 4.05 13.92
C ALA A 212 8.98 4.11 12.77
N GLU A 213 7.84 3.43 12.89
CA GLU A 213 6.87 3.35 11.80
C GLU A 213 5.43 3.41 12.31
N ILE A 214 4.61 4.20 11.64
CA ILE A 214 3.15 4.15 11.77
C ILE A 214 2.58 3.67 10.43
N LYS A 215 1.78 2.61 10.45
CA LYS A 215 0.89 2.27 9.33
C LYS A 215 -0.56 2.41 9.74
N SER A 216 -1.38 2.94 8.84
CA SER A 216 -2.79 3.12 9.11
C SER A 216 -3.64 2.94 7.86
N SER A 217 -4.79 2.31 8.02
CA SER A 217 -5.79 2.13 6.96
C SER A 217 -7.15 2.67 7.44
N ARG A 218 -7.91 3.30 6.53
CA ARG A 218 -9.27 3.85 6.73
C ARG A 218 -9.43 4.98 7.76
N ARG A 219 -8.45 5.19 8.64
CA ARG A 219 -8.38 6.30 9.60
C ARG A 219 -6.92 6.55 9.98
N PHE A 220 -6.60 7.78 10.37
CA PHE A 220 -5.34 8.07 11.06
C PHE A 220 -5.39 7.64 12.54
N PRO A 221 -4.22 7.49 13.20
CA PRO A 221 -4.17 7.28 14.65
C PRO A 221 -4.79 8.45 15.42
N SER A 222 -5.43 8.15 16.54
CA SER A 222 -5.94 9.15 17.49
C SER A 222 -4.81 9.75 18.34
N ALA A 223 -5.09 10.89 18.99
CA ALA A 223 -4.14 11.53 19.89
C ALA A 223 -3.69 10.60 21.05
N ALA A 224 -4.59 9.76 21.57
CA ALA A 224 -4.27 8.80 22.63
C ALA A 224 -3.35 7.67 22.13
N GLU A 225 -3.62 7.13 20.93
CA GLU A 225 -2.78 6.11 20.30
C GLU A 225 -1.37 6.64 20.01
N LEU A 226 -1.25 7.88 19.51
CA LEU A 226 0.03 8.56 19.29
C LEU A 226 0.79 8.82 20.61
N ALA A 227 0.07 9.15 21.69
CA ALA A 227 0.68 9.36 22.99
C ALA A 227 1.26 8.07 23.58
N VAL A 228 0.53 6.94 23.43
CA VAL A 228 1.06 5.61 23.78
C VAL A 228 2.28 5.29 22.94
N PHE A 229 2.19 5.39 21.61
CA PHE A 229 3.33 5.15 20.70
C PHE A 229 4.58 5.94 21.12
N THR A 230 4.42 7.23 21.40
CA THR A 230 5.52 8.10 21.84
C THR A 230 6.10 7.66 23.18
N ARG A 231 5.25 7.22 24.12
CA ARG A 231 5.68 6.79 25.44
C ARG A 231 6.43 5.45 25.42
N LEU A 232 5.99 4.50 24.61
CA LEU A 232 6.66 3.22 24.42
C LEU A 232 8.07 3.44 23.86
N ASN A 233 8.18 4.20 22.77
CA ASN A 233 9.48 4.48 22.15
C ASN A 233 10.43 5.27 23.05
N ALA A 234 9.90 6.12 23.95
CA ALA A 234 10.72 6.89 24.86
C ALA A 234 11.40 6.02 25.94
N ASP A 235 10.83 4.88 26.29
CA ASP A 235 11.37 3.98 27.31
C ASP A 235 12.43 3.03 26.74
N GLN A 236 13.62 3.55 26.45
CA GLN A 236 14.73 2.74 25.95
C GLN A 236 15.51 2.02 27.05
N THR A 237 14.90 1.72 28.21
CA THR A 237 15.56 0.91 29.26
C THR A 237 15.92 -0.49 28.76
N ILE A 238 15.10 -1.04 27.87
CA ILE A 238 15.42 -2.20 27.02
C ILE A 238 15.48 -1.68 25.57
N PRO A 239 16.61 -1.77 24.86
CA PRO A 239 16.71 -1.27 23.49
C PRO A 239 15.76 -1.98 22.52
N HIS A 240 14.87 -1.21 21.88
CA HIS A 240 13.84 -1.74 20.99
C HIS A 240 13.42 -0.76 19.88
N ILE A 241 12.62 -1.24 18.94
CA ILE A 241 12.02 -0.47 17.84
C ILE A 241 10.52 -0.70 17.86
N ASP A 242 9.74 0.38 17.80
CA ASP A 242 8.28 0.27 17.80
C ASP A 242 7.64 0.51 16.44
N ARG A 243 6.54 -0.19 16.25
CA ARG A 243 5.60 0.06 15.17
C ARG A 243 4.20 0.16 15.69
N LEU A 244 3.45 1.12 15.17
CA LEU A 244 2.01 1.21 15.35
C LEU A 244 1.31 0.81 14.06
N ARG A 245 0.34 -0.10 14.14
CA ARG A 245 -0.61 -0.43 13.08
C ARG A 245 -2.01 -0.01 13.50
N ILE A 246 -2.71 0.69 12.62
CA ILE A 246 -4.12 1.01 12.76
C ILE A 246 -4.91 0.30 11.66
N ASN A 247 -5.95 -0.43 12.07
CA ASN A 247 -6.83 -1.22 11.21
C ASN A 247 -6.06 -2.18 10.28
N SER A 248 -5.04 -2.85 10.82
CA SER A 248 -4.35 -3.90 10.08
C SER A 248 -5.33 -5.01 9.70
N PRO A 249 -5.29 -5.54 8.46
CA PRO A 249 -6.21 -6.60 8.04
C PRO A 249 -6.00 -7.93 8.78
N ILE A 250 -4.88 -8.09 9.47
CA ILE A 250 -4.45 -9.35 10.12
C ILE A 250 -4.49 -9.30 11.65
N ALA A 251 -4.81 -8.16 12.26
CA ALA A 251 -4.72 -7.99 13.71
C ALA A 251 -5.84 -7.08 14.26
N ALA A 252 -5.86 -6.90 15.59
CA ALA A 252 -6.76 -5.96 16.25
C ALA A 252 -6.70 -4.54 15.62
N PRO A 253 -7.74 -3.70 15.78
CA PRO A 253 -7.81 -2.37 15.18
C PRO A 253 -6.65 -1.44 15.55
N VAL A 254 -5.98 -1.72 16.67
CA VAL A 254 -4.74 -1.06 17.10
C VAL A 254 -3.74 -2.15 17.46
N TRP A 255 -2.53 -2.05 16.93
CA TRP A 255 -1.45 -2.98 17.24
C TRP A 255 -0.13 -2.24 17.45
N PHE A 256 0.46 -2.43 18.64
CA PHE A 256 1.82 -2.03 18.97
C PHE A 256 2.75 -3.23 18.85
N ALA A 257 3.76 -3.13 17.99
CA ALA A 257 4.77 -4.16 17.81
C ALA A 257 6.16 -3.63 18.17
N GLU A 258 6.79 -4.24 19.17
CA GLU A 258 8.08 -3.82 19.70
C GLU A 258 9.13 -4.90 19.39
N GLN A 259 10.17 -4.53 18.65
CA GLN A 259 11.30 -5.41 18.35
C GLN A 259 12.46 -5.11 19.29
N THR A 260 12.85 -6.04 20.14
CA THR A 260 14.10 -5.96 20.89
C THR A 260 15.30 -6.06 19.93
N THR A 261 16.21 -5.08 19.95
CA THR A 261 17.27 -4.97 18.94
C THR A 261 18.59 -5.62 19.35
N GLN A 262 18.80 -5.82 20.65
CA GLN A 262 20.07 -6.34 21.19
C GLN A 262 19.96 -7.74 21.79
N SER A 263 18.78 -8.34 21.78
CA SER A 263 18.54 -9.66 22.35
C SER A 263 17.49 -10.44 21.55
N ARG A 264 17.65 -11.76 21.52
CA ARG A 264 16.63 -12.73 21.07
C ARG A 264 16.06 -13.56 22.23
N ASP A 265 16.43 -13.23 23.45
CA ASP A 265 15.97 -13.93 24.65
C ASP A 265 14.52 -13.51 24.97
N VAL A 266 13.63 -14.51 25.04
CA VAL A 266 12.23 -14.35 25.42
C VAL A 266 12.08 -13.65 26.78
N THR A 267 13.03 -13.84 27.69
CA THR A 267 13.04 -13.18 29.00
C THR A 267 13.11 -11.66 28.87
N VAL A 268 13.88 -11.14 27.90
CA VAL A 268 14.01 -9.70 27.65
C VAL A 268 12.70 -9.16 27.06
N ALA A 269 12.12 -9.87 26.09
CA ALA A 269 10.81 -9.53 25.53
C ALA A 269 9.70 -9.51 26.61
N LEU A 270 9.71 -10.48 27.53
CA LEU A 270 8.79 -10.52 28.67
C LEU A 270 8.98 -9.36 29.65
N GLN A 271 10.21 -8.93 29.88
CA GLN A 271 10.50 -7.76 30.73
C GLN A 271 9.95 -6.48 30.09
N LEU A 272 10.20 -6.30 28.78
CA LEU A 272 9.64 -5.20 28.00
C LEU A 272 8.11 -5.21 28.07
N ALA A 273 7.49 -6.35 27.82
CA ALA A 273 6.03 -6.54 27.91
C ALA A 273 5.46 -6.17 29.27
N ARG A 274 6.13 -6.57 30.37
CA ARG A 274 5.68 -6.23 31.73
C ARG A 274 5.71 -4.73 31.99
N ALA A 275 6.68 -4.01 31.41
CA ALA A 275 6.78 -2.56 31.52
C ALA A 275 5.73 -1.84 30.66
N HIS A 276 5.50 -2.33 29.44
CA HIS A 276 4.78 -1.60 28.39
C HIS A 276 3.29 -1.96 28.25
N LEU A 277 2.89 -3.20 28.55
CA LEU A 277 1.46 -3.61 28.54
C LEU A 277 0.56 -2.71 29.39
N PRO A 278 0.94 -2.28 30.61
CA PRO A 278 0.14 -1.32 31.39
C PRO A 278 -0.13 0.00 30.67
N VAL A 279 0.82 0.47 29.84
CA VAL A 279 0.69 1.72 29.08
C VAL A 279 -0.29 1.50 27.92
N ALA A 280 -0.11 0.43 27.15
CA ALA A 280 -1.02 0.08 26.04
C ALA A 280 -2.45 -0.19 26.54
N ALA A 281 -2.61 -0.77 27.73
CA ALA A 281 -3.91 -1.04 28.34
C ALA A 281 -4.70 0.21 28.77
N GLY A 282 -4.08 1.41 28.69
CA GLY A 282 -4.80 2.67 28.86
C GLY A 282 -5.68 3.06 27.67
N LEU A 283 -5.57 2.36 26.53
CA LEU A 283 -6.38 2.61 25.33
C LEU A 283 -7.69 1.81 25.35
N PRO A 284 -8.72 2.28 24.62
CA PRO A 284 -9.92 1.48 24.38
C PRO A 284 -9.58 0.15 23.71
N ALA A 285 -10.04 -0.95 24.29
CA ALA A 285 -9.90 -2.29 23.72
C ALA A 285 -10.73 -2.47 22.43
N PRO A 286 -10.33 -3.36 21.51
CA PRO A 286 -9.18 -4.26 21.62
C PRO A 286 -7.87 -3.65 21.08
N VAL A 287 -6.76 -3.95 21.77
CA VAL A 287 -5.39 -3.56 21.36
C VAL A 287 -4.49 -4.79 21.35
N LEU A 288 -3.88 -5.09 20.21
CA LEU A 288 -2.83 -6.11 20.15
C LEU A 288 -1.49 -5.49 20.57
N TYR A 289 -0.79 -6.17 21.46
CA TYR A 289 0.56 -5.82 21.85
C TYR A 289 1.46 -7.04 21.62
N THR A 290 2.60 -6.82 20.99
CA THR A 290 3.62 -7.85 20.78
C THR A 290 5.00 -7.32 21.12
N ALA A 291 5.83 -8.14 21.77
CA ALA A 291 7.23 -7.85 22.00
C ALA A 291 8.08 -9.06 21.61
N SER A 292 9.01 -8.92 20.67
CA SER A 292 9.88 -10.03 20.26
C SER A 292 11.15 -9.55 19.60
N ASP A 293 11.94 -10.44 19.02
CA ASP A 293 13.10 -10.12 18.18
C ASP A 293 12.74 -9.81 16.72
N GLU A 294 11.44 -9.75 16.38
CA GLU A 294 10.94 -9.43 15.05
C GLU A 294 9.86 -8.34 15.05
N LEU A 295 9.94 -7.40 14.10
CA LEU A 295 8.92 -6.35 13.91
C LEU A 295 7.55 -6.88 13.45
N SER A 296 7.49 -8.15 13.07
CA SER A 296 6.25 -8.87 12.78
C SER A 296 5.49 -9.25 14.06
N GLY A 297 6.12 -9.15 15.24
CA GLY A 297 5.61 -9.69 16.49
C GLY A 297 5.35 -11.19 16.45
N HIS A 298 5.97 -11.92 15.50
CA HIS A 298 5.67 -13.31 15.17
C HIS A 298 4.19 -13.56 14.82
N ILE A 299 3.49 -12.55 14.28
CA ILE A 299 2.12 -12.68 13.78
C ILE A 299 2.16 -13.17 12.33
N GLY A 300 1.62 -14.37 12.09
CA GLY A 300 1.54 -14.95 10.75
C GLY A 300 0.52 -14.23 9.85
N GLY A 301 0.57 -14.50 8.53
CA GLY A 301 -0.32 -13.88 7.56
C GLY A 301 -1.82 -14.14 7.73
N ARG A 302 -2.19 -15.08 8.62
CA ARG A 302 -3.58 -15.34 9.04
C ARG A 302 -3.95 -14.70 10.39
N GLY A 303 -3.07 -13.87 10.95
CA GLY A 303 -3.28 -13.19 12.24
C GLY A 303 -2.96 -14.02 13.48
N PHE A 304 -2.51 -15.28 13.32
CA PHE A 304 -2.14 -16.13 14.45
C PHE A 304 -0.76 -15.77 14.98
N ALA A 305 -0.64 -15.67 16.31
CA ALA A 305 0.63 -15.56 17.00
C ALA A 305 1.39 -16.89 16.94
N ARG A 306 2.65 -16.83 16.49
CA ARG A 306 3.53 -17.98 16.25
C ARG A 306 4.85 -17.89 17.03
N GLY A 307 4.94 -16.98 17.99
CA GLY A 307 6.13 -16.73 18.77
C GLY A 307 5.84 -16.03 20.10
N PRO A 308 6.89 -15.72 20.86
CA PRO A 308 6.78 -15.24 22.23
C PRO A 308 6.12 -13.86 22.30
N VAL A 309 5.35 -13.68 23.36
CA VAL A 309 4.69 -12.45 23.80
C VAL A 309 3.82 -11.81 22.70
N ALA A 310 2.61 -12.33 22.58
CA ALA A 310 1.50 -11.68 21.90
C ALA A 310 0.29 -11.65 22.83
N VAL A 311 -0.25 -10.47 23.09
CA VAL A 311 -1.35 -10.25 24.04
C VAL A 311 -2.37 -9.28 23.45
N THR A 312 -3.65 -9.67 23.41
CA THR A 312 -4.74 -8.84 22.92
C THR A 312 -5.51 -8.28 24.09
N ILE A 313 -5.20 -7.05 24.48
CA ILE A 313 -5.83 -6.38 25.61
C ILE A 313 -7.34 -6.23 25.35
N GLY A 314 -8.16 -6.77 26.25
CA GLY A 314 -9.61 -6.78 26.14
C GLY A 314 -10.18 -7.64 25.00
N GLY A 315 -9.39 -8.59 24.47
CA GLY A 315 -9.82 -9.62 23.53
C GLY A 315 -9.04 -10.92 23.75
N CYS A 316 -9.10 -11.87 22.80
CA CYS A 316 -8.22 -13.05 22.80
C CYS A 316 -7.17 -12.94 21.72
N THR A 317 -5.94 -13.32 22.01
CA THR A 317 -4.95 -13.55 20.96
C THR A 317 -5.16 -14.93 20.35
N PRO A 318 -5.37 -15.05 19.02
CA PRO A 318 -5.35 -16.34 18.36
C PRO A 318 -3.90 -16.85 18.28
N HIS A 319 -3.60 -17.96 18.94
CA HIS A 319 -2.29 -18.62 18.86
C HIS A 319 -2.32 -19.79 17.87
N ASP A 320 -1.20 -20.05 17.20
CA ASP A 320 -0.98 -21.27 16.41
C ASP A 320 -0.30 -22.34 17.29
N PRO A 321 -1.06 -23.26 17.92
CA PRO A 321 -0.52 -24.19 18.90
C PRO A 321 0.42 -25.24 18.28
N LEU A 322 0.42 -25.38 16.94
CA LEU A 322 1.34 -26.28 16.25
C LEU A 322 2.74 -25.68 16.08
N VAL A 323 2.86 -24.37 16.27
CA VAL A 323 4.12 -23.63 16.06
C VAL A 323 4.67 -23.10 17.37
N TYR A 324 3.81 -22.54 18.22
CA TYR A 324 4.22 -21.97 19.49
C TYR A 324 3.12 -22.06 20.53
N LEU A 325 3.48 -22.48 21.74
CA LEU A 325 2.61 -22.50 22.90
C LEU A 325 3.11 -21.49 23.94
N PRO A 326 2.29 -20.54 24.39
CA PRO A 326 2.70 -19.54 25.39
C PRO A 326 3.26 -20.19 26.65
N ILE A 327 4.45 -19.78 27.06
CA ILE A 327 5.12 -20.25 28.29
C ILE A 327 4.39 -19.77 29.55
N PRO A 328 4.66 -20.33 30.75
CA PRO A 328 3.94 -19.98 31.97
C PRO A 328 3.88 -18.48 32.27
N GLU A 329 4.97 -17.76 32.05
CA GLU A 329 5.10 -16.32 32.27
C GLU A 329 4.25 -15.51 31.29
N GLU A 330 4.17 -15.93 30.02
CA GLU A 330 3.29 -15.31 29.02
C GLU A 330 1.82 -15.55 29.37
N ARG A 331 1.48 -16.76 29.84
CA ARG A 331 0.11 -17.07 30.29
C ARG A 331 -0.34 -16.19 31.46
N GLN A 332 0.58 -15.69 32.29
CA GLN A 332 0.25 -14.72 33.33
C GLN A 332 -0.13 -13.36 32.75
N LEU A 333 0.57 -12.90 31.70
CA LEU A 333 0.23 -11.67 30.98
C LEU A 333 -1.11 -11.84 30.26
N ILE A 334 -1.30 -12.96 29.55
CA ILE A 334 -2.56 -13.30 28.87
C ILE A 334 -3.71 -13.27 29.89
N LYS A 335 -3.60 -13.99 31.00
CA LYS A 335 -4.63 -14.01 32.06
C LYS A 335 -4.96 -12.62 32.62
N ARG A 336 -4.00 -11.70 32.63
CA ARG A 336 -4.16 -10.35 33.20
C ARG A 336 -4.85 -9.38 32.23
N TYR A 337 -4.55 -9.47 30.94
CA TYR A 337 -4.93 -8.45 29.97
C TYR A 337 -5.96 -8.94 28.94
N GLU A 338 -6.02 -10.24 28.67
CA GLU A 338 -6.98 -10.80 27.71
C GLU A 338 -8.34 -11.05 28.35
N THR A 339 -9.38 -10.76 27.57
CA THR A 339 -10.76 -11.08 27.94
C THR A 339 -11.33 -11.97 26.85
N CYS A 340 -11.27 -13.27 27.09
CA CYS A 340 -11.78 -14.25 26.17
C CYS A 340 -13.26 -14.56 26.39
N ALA A 341 -14.07 -14.36 25.34
CA ALA A 341 -15.42 -14.89 25.34
C ALA A 341 -15.35 -16.43 25.40
N ALA A 342 -16.17 -17.00 26.27
CA ALA A 342 -16.31 -18.44 26.43
C ALA A 342 -16.99 -19.08 25.20
#